data_AF-A0A536NLB5-F1
#
_entry.id   AF-A0A536NLB5-F1
#
_cell.length_a   1.000
_cell.length_b   1.000
_cell.length_c   1.000
_cell.angle_alpha   90.00
_cell.angle_beta   90.00
_cell.angle_gamma   90.00
#
_symmetry.space_group_name_H-M   'P 1'
#
loop_
_entity.id
_entity.type
_entity.pdbx_description
1 polymer ?
#
loop_
_entity_poly.entity_id
_entity_poly.type
_entity_poly.pdbx_seq_one_letter_code
_entity_poly.pdbx_strand_id
1 'polypeptide(L)'
;MTAIHVGTLVWTQGADGSRVAAPVIAVGSTPVPAGHLMVHVMLADGRQLWASPGHRTADGRPLGSLAVGDVVDGSRVGGWEVVAYSGDRTYDLLPAGPTGFYWAGGILLSSTLSEQRA
;
A
#
# COMPACT_ATOMS: atom_id res chain seq x y z
N MET A 1 13.37 -10.81 8.83
CA MET A 1 12.16 -10.29 8.17
C MET A 1 11.25 -11.48 7.87
N THR A 2 9.97 -11.40 8.18
CA THR A 2 9.01 -12.49 7.90
C THR A 2 8.42 -12.28 6.52
N ALA A 3 8.51 -13.28 5.64
CA ALA A 3 7.91 -13.21 4.31
C ALA A 3 6.38 -13.34 4.39
N ILE A 4 5.66 -12.47 3.68
CA ILE A 4 4.21 -12.54 3.56
C ILE A 4 3.85 -13.50 2.42
N HIS A 5 2.96 -14.44 2.71
CA HIS A 5 2.44 -15.43 1.78
C HIS A 5 0.92 -15.58 1.97
N VAL A 6 0.25 -16.25 1.04
CA VAL A 6 -1.17 -16.59 1.20
C VAL A 6 -1.39 -17.29 2.54
N GLY A 7 -2.40 -16.87 3.29
CA GLY A 7 -2.69 -17.32 4.65
C GLY A 7 -2.03 -16.49 5.76
N THR A 8 -1.02 -15.66 5.46
CA THR A 8 -0.43 -14.74 6.46
C THR A 8 -1.48 -13.76 6.96
N LEU A 9 -1.62 -13.59 8.28
CA LEU A 9 -2.51 -12.58 8.85
C LEU A 9 -1.90 -11.18 8.71
N VAL A 10 -2.68 -10.27 8.15
CA VAL A 10 -2.34 -8.84 8.02
C VAL A 10 -3.48 -7.97 8.52
N TRP A 11 -3.19 -6.70 8.76
CA TRP A 11 -4.22 -5.72 9.07
C TRP A 11 -4.93 -5.27 7.78
N THR A 12 -6.25 -5.42 7.75
CA THR A 12 -7.19 -4.99 6.69
C THR A 12 -8.33 -4.19 7.29
N GLN A 13 -9.08 -3.48 6.44
CA GLN A 13 -10.21 -2.66 6.87
C GLN A 13 -11.54 -3.43 6.71
N GLY A 14 -12.28 -3.54 7.81
CA GLY A 14 -13.65 -4.08 7.83
C GLY A 14 -14.66 -3.16 7.15
N ALA A 15 -15.88 -3.65 6.94
CA ALA A 15 -16.94 -2.89 6.25
C ALA A 15 -17.36 -1.61 6.99
N ASP A 16 -17.17 -1.57 8.31
CA ASP A 16 -17.44 -0.43 9.18
C ASP A 16 -16.25 0.52 9.35
N GLY A 17 -15.16 0.29 8.61
CA GLY A 17 -13.91 1.06 8.71
C GLY A 17 -12.97 0.58 9.83
N SER A 18 -13.36 -0.43 10.63
CA SER A 18 -12.52 -0.96 11.70
C SER A 18 -11.27 -1.65 11.18
N ARG A 19 -10.19 -1.60 11.97
CA ARG A 19 -8.95 -2.32 11.68
C ARG A 19 -9.05 -3.75 12.21
N VAL A 20 -9.04 -4.73 11.33
CA VAL A 20 -9.20 -6.16 11.66
C VAL A 20 -8.06 -6.99 11.08
N ALA A 21 -7.76 -8.13 11.70
CA ALA A 21 -6.78 -9.08 11.18
C ALA A 21 -7.47 -10.07 10.25
N ALA A 22 -6.95 -10.26 9.04
CA ALA A 22 -7.46 -11.21 8.06
C ALA A 22 -6.33 -11.87 7.27
N PRO A 23 -6.54 -13.10 6.75
CA PRO A 23 -5.52 -13.78 5.94
C PRO A 23 -5.34 -13.09 4.58
N VAL A 24 -4.11 -13.06 4.08
CA VAL A 24 -3.81 -12.73 2.68
C VAL A 24 -4.36 -13.85 1.77
N ILE A 25 -5.12 -13.48 0.74
CA ILE A 25 -5.70 -14.42 -0.24
C ILE A 25 -4.97 -14.41 -1.58
N ALA A 26 -4.22 -13.34 -1.88
CA ALA A 26 -3.34 -13.30 -3.04
C ALA A 26 -2.10 -12.45 -2.76
N VAL A 27 -0.96 -12.85 -3.34
CA VAL A 27 0.27 -12.07 -3.38
C VAL A 27 0.65 -11.88 -4.83
N GLY A 28 0.87 -10.64 -5.22
CA GLY A 28 1.30 -10.24 -6.55
C GLY A 28 2.71 -9.71 -6.53
N SER A 29 3.42 -9.87 -7.64
CA SER A 29 4.69 -9.19 -7.82
C SER A 29 4.92 -8.79 -9.27
N THR A 30 5.58 -7.66 -9.46
CA THR A 30 5.88 -7.09 -10.78
C THR A 30 7.40 -6.94 -10.90
N PRO A 31 8.03 -7.47 -11.96
CA PRO A 31 9.42 -7.19 -12.25
C PRO A 31 9.63 -5.68 -12.43
N VAL A 32 10.71 -5.17 -11.86
CA VAL A 32 11.04 -3.75 -11.91
C VAL A 32 11.84 -3.45 -13.16
N PRO A 33 11.36 -2.56 -14.06
CA PRO A 33 12.14 -2.15 -15.22
C PRO A 33 13.34 -1.28 -14.80
N ALA A 34 14.34 -1.19 -15.67
CA ALA A 34 15.49 -0.32 -15.43
C ALA A 34 15.04 1.14 -15.21
N GLY A 35 15.59 1.79 -14.17
CA GLY A 35 15.25 3.18 -13.84
C GLY A 35 13.92 3.37 -13.12
N HIS A 36 13.33 2.30 -12.56
CA HIS A 36 12.08 2.41 -11.79
C HIS A 36 12.23 3.34 -10.57
N LEU A 37 11.17 4.08 -10.32
CA LEU A 37 11.10 5.07 -9.26
C LEU A 37 10.01 4.69 -8.26
N MET A 38 10.24 5.05 -7.01
CA MET A 38 9.27 4.94 -5.92
C MET A 38 8.95 6.35 -5.43
N VAL A 39 7.73 6.54 -4.94
CA VAL A 39 7.46 7.67 -4.05
C VAL A 39 7.78 7.26 -2.63
N HIS A 40 8.43 8.17 -1.90
CA HIS A 40 8.56 8.10 -0.46
C HIS A 40 7.57 9.11 0.15
N VAL A 41 6.54 8.59 0.79
CA VAL A 41 5.52 9.40 1.46
C VAL A 41 5.81 9.42 2.95
N MET A 42 5.88 10.62 3.52
CA MET A 42 6.15 10.85 4.94
C MET A 42 4.97 11.59 5.55
N LEU A 43 4.27 10.95 6.49
CA LEU A 43 3.17 11.56 7.22
C LEU A 43 3.69 12.32 8.44
N ALA A 44 2.98 13.36 8.85
CA ALA A 44 3.35 14.25 9.96
C ALA A 44 3.37 13.54 11.33
N ASP A 45 2.71 12.38 11.44
CA ASP A 45 2.72 11.51 12.62
C ASP A 45 3.88 10.49 12.61
N GLY A 46 4.80 10.60 11.65
CA GLY A 46 6.03 9.80 11.56
C GLY A 46 5.89 8.51 10.75
N ARG A 47 4.68 8.15 10.32
CA ARG A 47 4.45 7.00 9.42
C ARG A 47 5.03 7.29 8.04
N GLN A 48 5.64 6.28 7.41
CA GLN A 48 6.33 6.43 6.14
C GLN A 48 6.13 5.19 5.26
N LEU A 49 6.16 5.38 3.93
CA LEU A 49 5.99 4.31 2.95
C LEU A 49 6.79 4.60 1.68
N TRP A 50 7.39 3.56 1.11
CA TRP A 50 7.93 3.53 -0.25
C TRP A 50 7.06 2.63 -1.13
N ALA A 51 6.56 3.17 -2.24
CA ALA A 51 5.72 2.41 -3.16
C ALA A 51 5.75 3.00 -4.57
N SER A 52 5.32 2.20 -5.55
CA SER A 52 5.22 2.67 -6.94
C SER A 52 4.20 3.82 -7.03
N PRO A 53 4.44 4.88 -7.83
CA PRO A 53 3.55 6.05 -7.90
C PRO A 53 2.09 5.73 -8.23
N GLY A 54 1.83 4.65 -8.98
CA GLY A 54 0.49 4.23 -9.37
C GLY A 54 -0.31 3.48 -8.30
N HIS A 55 0.31 3.07 -7.20
CA HIS A 55 -0.39 2.45 -6.07
C HIS A 55 -1.34 3.48 -5.44
N ARG A 56 -2.45 3.03 -4.83
CA ARG A 56 -3.52 3.95 -4.41
C ARG A 56 -3.72 3.97 -2.91
N THR A 57 -4.05 5.15 -2.38
CA THR A 57 -4.63 5.32 -1.05
C THR A 57 -6.03 4.70 -0.99
N ALA A 58 -6.57 4.49 0.22
CA ALA A 58 -7.94 4.00 0.40
C ALA A 58 -9.02 4.91 -0.19
N ASP A 59 -8.76 6.21 -0.32
CA ASP A 59 -9.65 7.16 -1.00
C ASP A 59 -9.46 7.18 -2.54
N GLY A 60 -8.64 6.28 -3.08
CA GLY A 60 -8.48 6.03 -4.51
C GLY A 60 -7.46 6.91 -5.23
N ARG A 61 -6.85 7.89 -4.57
CA ARG A 61 -5.81 8.73 -5.18
C ARG A 61 -4.52 7.93 -5.41
N PRO A 62 -3.84 8.06 -6.56
CA PRO A 62 -2.53 7.47 -6.75
C PRO A 62 -1.50 8.18 -5.85
N LEU A 63 -0.57 7.42 -5.26
CA LEU A 63 0.46 7.99 -4.38
C LEU A 63 1.35 9.02 -5.09
N GLY A 64 1.50 8.87 -6.41
CA GLY A 64 2.22 9.80 -7.28
C GLY A 64 1.57 11.17 -7.45
N SER A 65 0.30 11.33 -7.09
CA SER A 65 -0.41 12.62 -7.17
C SER A 65 -0.54 13.32 -5.83
N LEU A 66 -0.01 12.76 -4.74
CA LEU A 66 -0.07 13.38 -3.43
C LEU A 66 0.83 14.61 -3.37
N ALA A 67 0.40 15.60 -2.60
CA ALA A 67 1.19 16.79 -2.28
C ALA A 67 1.37 16.95 -0.77
N VAL A 68 2.42 17.66 -0.36
CA VAL A 68 2.59 18.08 1.04
C VAL A 68 1.36 18.86 1.48
N GLY A 69 0.82 18.49 2.64
CA GLY A 69 -0.40 19.05 3.21
C GLY A 69 -1.66 18.21 2.98
N ASP A 70 -1.68 17.31 1.99
CA ASP A 70 -2.78 16.38 1.77
C ASP A 70 -3.02 15.50 3.00
N VAL A 71 -4.27 15.10 3.25
CA VAL A 71 -4.60 14.16 4.33
C VAL A 71 -4.66 12.74 3.77
N VAL A 72 -3.93 11.82 4.38
CA VAL A 72 -3.92 10.39 4.07
C VAL A 72 -4.00 9.61 5.38
N ASP A 73 -4.97 8.70 5.46
CA ASP A 73 -5.20 7.82 6.63
C ASP A 73 -5.18 8.60 7.97
N GLY A 74 -5.89 9.72 7.99
CA GLY A 74 -6.04 10.58 9.18
C GLY A 74 -4.87 11.51 9.51
N SER A 75 -3.77 11.49 8.74
CA SER A 75 -2.59 12.34 8.98
C SER A 75 -2.20 13.15 7.74
N ARG A 76 -1.51 14.27 7.95
CA ARG A 76 -1.06 15.13 6.84
C ARG A 76 0.23 14.59 6.23
N VAL A 77 0.36 14.65 4.91
CA VAL A 77 1.64 14.46 4.23
C VAL A 77 2.57 15.61 4.63
N GLY A 78 3.62 15.29 5.39
CA GLY A 78 4.66 16.23 5.79
C GLY A 78 5.84 16.27 4.82
N GLY A 79 6.04 15.18 4.07
CA GLY A 79 7.08 15.06 3.05
C GLY A 79 6.66 14.10 1.93
N TRP A 80 7.15 14.39 0.73
CA TRP A 80 6.94 13.58 -0.46
C TRP A 80 8.14 13.75 -1.39
N GLU A 81 8.74 12.65 -1.82
CA GLU A 81 9.85 12.67 -2.75
C GLU A 81 9.81 11.45 -3.68
N VAL A 82 10.51 11.57 -4.82
CA VAL A 82 10.71 10.47 -5.76
C VAL A 82 12.14 9.97 -5.62
N VAL A 83 12.29 8.67 -5.38
CA VAL A 83 13.60 8.02 -5.17
C VAL A 83 13.81 6.89 -6.17
N ALA A 84 15.07 6.68 -6.56
CA ALA A 84 15.44 5.54 -7.39
C ALA A 84 15.27 4.22 -6.61
N TYR A 85 14.74 3.20 -7.29
CA TYR A 85 14.57 1.87 -6.71
C TYR A 85 15.48 0.87 -7.41
N SER A 86 16.31 0.17 -6.63
CA SER A 86 17.27 -0.81 -7.12
C SER A 86 16.86 -2.25 -6.87
N GLY A 87 15.65 -2.49 -6.35
CA GLY A 87 15.12 -3.85 -6.18
C GLY A 87 14.69 -4.45 -7.52
N ASP A 88 14.60 -5.78 -7.56
CA ASP A 88 14.24 -6.54 -8.75
C ASP A 88 12.73 -6.63 -8.98
N ARG A 89 11.94 -6.50 -7.90
CA ARG A 89 10.48 -6.65 -7.92
C ARG A 89 9.81 -5.69 -6.94
N THR A 90 8.60 -5.28 -7.29
CA THR A 90 7.63 -4.71 -6.34
C THR A 90 6.60 -5.76 -5.98
N TYR A 91 6.01 -5.62 -4.80
CA TYR A 91 5.04 -6.57 -4.27
C TYR A 91 3.75 -5.87 -3.90
N ASP A 92 2.66 -6.62 -3.97
CA ASP A 92 1.35 -6.23 -3.47
C ASP A 92 0.66 -7.45 -2.85
N LEU A 93 -0.34 -7.21 -2.01
CA LEU A 93 -1.13 -8.25 -1.39
C LEU A 93 -2.62 -7.90 -1.42
N LEU A 94 -3.44 -8.93 -1.46
CA LEU A 94 -4.89 -8.83 -1.29
C LEU A 94 -5.27 -9.55 0.01
N PRO A 95 -5.74 -8.84 1.05
CA PRO A 95 -6.31 -9.49 2.22
C PRO A 95 -7.73 -9.97 1.93
N ALA A 96 -8.15 -11.03 2.61
CA ALA A 96 -9.57 -11.38 2.70
C ALA A 96 -10.34 -10.22 3.32
N GLY A 97 -11.57 -10.01 2.86
CA GLY A 97 -12.47 -8.99 3.40
C GLY A 97 -13.08 -8.11 2.31
N PRO A 98 -13.95 -7.16 2.72
CA PRO A 98 -14.83 -6.47 1.78
C PRO A 98 -14.18 -5.29 1.04
N THR A 99 -13.02 -4.79 1.51
CA THR A 99 -12.43 -3.54 1.02
C THR A 99 -11.26 -3.73 0.07
N GLY A 100 -10.54 -4.85 0.15
CA GLY A 100 -9.26 -5.02 -0.52
C GLY A 100 -8.16 -4.07 0.00
N PHE A 101 -8.35 -3.45 1.16
CA PHE A 101 -7.39 -2.50 1.72
C PHE A 101 -6.45 -3.16 2.72
N TYR A 102 -5.23 -2.66 2.87
CA TYR A 102 -4.28 -3.15 3.86
C TYR A 102 -3.37 -2.05 4.40
N TRP A 103 -2.80 -2.27 5.57
CA TRP A 103 -1.80 -1.37 6.13
C TRP A 103 -0.37 -1.78 5.76
N ALA A 104 0.36 -0.87 5.12
CA ALA A 104 1.80 -0.96 4.89
C ALA A 104 2.50 0.28 5.44
N GLY A 105 3.60 0.10 6.18
CA GLY A 105 4.24 1.22 6.90
C GLY A 105 3.30 1.92 7.90
N GLY A 106 2.21 1.27 8.30
CA GLY A 106 1.16 1.87 9.12
C GLY A 106 0.22 2.80 8.36
N ILE A 107 0.25 2.85 7.02
CA ILE A 107 -0.62 3.66 6.17
C ILE A 107 -1.60 2.75 5.41
N LEU A 108 -2.89 3.10 5.42
CA LEU A 108 -3.93 2.35 4.71
C LEU A 108 -3.88 2.58 3.18
N LEU A 109 -3.71 1.50 2.43
CA LEU A 109 -3.65 1.47 0.97
C LEU A 109 -4.73 0.57 0.37
N SER A 110 -5.00 0.77 -0.91
CA SER A 110 -5.82 -0.13 -1.72
C SER A 110 -4.96 -1.10 -2.51
N SER A 111 -5.27 -2.40 -2.40
CA SER A 111 -4.68 -3.44 -3.25
C SER A 111 -4.90 -3.13 -4.73
N THR A 112 -3.86 -3.35 -5.53
CA THR A 112 -3.93 -3.35 -7.00
C THR A 112 -4.37 -4.71 -7.55
N LEU A 113 -4.35 -5.75 -6.71
CA LEU A 113 -4.91 -7.06 -7.01
C LEU A 113 -6.43 -7.05 -6.78
N SER A 114 -7.14 -7.80 -7.61
CA SER A 114 -8.57 -8.07 -7.45
C SER A 114 -8.81 -9.57 -7.33
N GLU A 115 -9.90 -9.96 -6.66
CA GLU A 115 -10.37 -11.34 -6.74
C GLU A 115 -10.71 -11.65 -8.20
N GLN A 116 -10.04 -12.65 -8.78
CA GLN A 116 -10.47 -13.19 -10.06
C GLN A 116 -11.80 -13.91 -9.81
N ARG A 117 -12.89 -13.37 -10.38
CA ARG A 117 -14.14 -14.12 -10.44
C ARG A 117 -13.90 -15.33 -11.35
N ALA A 118 -14.04 -16.52 -10.79
CA ALA A 118 -14.13 -17.75 -11.56
C ALA A 118 -15.41 -17.77 -12.41
#